data_AF-A0A6M0C0D8-F1
#
_entry.id   AF-A0A6M0C0D8-F1
#
_cell.length_a   1.000
_cell.length_b   1.000
_cell.length_c   1.000
_cell.angle_alpha   90.00
_cell.angle_beta   90.00
_cell.angle_gamma   90.00
#
_symmetry.space_group_name_H-M   'P 1'
#
loop_
_entity.id
_entity.type
_entity.pdbx_description
1 polymer ?
#
loop_
_entity_poly.entity_id
_entity_poly.type
_entity_poly.pdbx_seq_one_letter_code
_entity_poly.pdbx_strand_id
1 'polypeptide(L)' 'FGEVSKDINSQIEDLPLADVEDLVKVFLSFNSLVDLESWLQERL' A
#
# COMPACT_ATOMS: atom_id res chain seq x y z
N PHE A 1 -10.90 -6.79 3.00
CA PHE A 1 -10.64 -5.43 2.49
C PHE A 1 -11.80 -5.07 1.58
N GLY A 2 -12.57 -4.03 1.93
CA GLY A 2 -13.63 -3.52 1.05
C GLY A 2 -13.03 -2.97 -0.25
N GLU A 3 -13.89 -2.51 -1.15
CA GLU A 3 -13.51 -1.96 -2.46
C GLU A 3 -12.30 -1.02 -2.34
N VAL A 4 -11.21 -1.38 -3.02
CA VAL A 4 -9.97 -0.59 -3.03
C VAL A 4 -10.18 0.57 -4.00
N SER A 5 -10.04 1.80 -3.49
CA SER A 5 -10.13 3.01 -4.32
C SER A 5 -9.13 2.95 -5.47
N LYS A 6 -9.53 3.43 -6.66
CA LYS A 6 -8.64 3.47 -7.83
C LYS A 6 -7.32 4.18 -7.56
N ASP A 7 -7.32 5.20 -6.71
CA ASP A 7 -6.11 5.93 -6.30
C ASP A 7 -5.09 5.06 -5.58
N ILE A 8 -5.52 4.15 -4.70
CA ILE A 8 -4.62 3.20 -4.03
C ILE A 8 -4.04 2.23 -5.05
N ASN A 9 -4.87 1.79 -5.99
CA ASN A 9 -4.47 0.82 -7.00
C ASN A 9 -3.38 1.39 -7.93
N SER A 10 -3.55 2.64 -8.38
CA SER A 10 -2.53 3.34 -9.16
C SER A 10 -1.26 3.59 -8.35
N GLN A 11 -1.37 3.96 -7.07
CA GLN A 11 -0.20 4.13 -6.21
C GLN A 11 0.60 2.84 -6.07
N ILE A 12 -0.07 1.69 -5.91
CA ILE A 12 0.60 0.38 -5.82
C ILE A 12 1.24 -0.03 -7.15
N GLU A 13 0.60 0.26 -8.29
CA GLU A 13 1.18 0.02 -9.62
C GLU A 13 2.44 0.86 -9.89
N ASP A 14 2.47 2.10 -9.39
CA ASP A 14 3.61 3.01 -9.53
C ASP A 14 4.72 2.76 -8.49
N LEU A 15 4.52 1.85 -7.52
CA LEU A 15 5.54 1.56 -6.52
C LEU A 15 6.80 0.93 -7.13
N PRO A 16 7.99 1.42 -6.76
CA PRO A 16 9.26 0.75 -7.02
C PRO A 16 9.28 -0.67 -6.45
N LEU A 17 9.99 -1.57 -7.12
CA LEU A 17 10.12 -2.98 -6.68
C LEU A 17 10.59 -3.11 -5.22
N ALA A 18 11.51 -2.24 -4.79
CA ALA A 18 12.01 -2.23 -3.41
C ALA A 18 10.91 -1.91 -2.39
N ASP A 19 9.99 -1.01 -2.75
CA ASP A 19 8.85 -0.65 -1.90
C ASP A 19 7.80 -1.76 -1.92
N VAL A 20 7.58 -2.43 -3.05
CA VAL A 20 6.71 -3.62 -3.11
C VAL A 20 7.23 -4.75 -2.21
N GLU A 21 8.55 -4.98 -2.17
CA GLU A 21 9.15 -5.97 -1.26
C GLU A 21 8.94 -5.61 0.21
N ASP A 22 9.04 -4.32 0.57
CA ASP A 22 8.75 -3.86 1.92
C ASP A 22 7.25 -3.94 2.24
N LEU A 23 6.38 -3.62 1.27
CA LEU A 23 4.94 -3.74 1.39
C LEU A 23 4.57 -5.17 1.79
N VAL A 24 5.13 -6.18 1.12
CA VAL A 24 4.87 -7.59 1.44
C VAL A 24 5.29 -7.96 2.87
N LYS A 25 6.37 -7.35 3.41
CA LYS A 25 6.82 -7.60 4.79
C LYS A 25 5.84 -7.04 5.82
N VAL A 26 5.27 -5.87 5.55
CA VAL A 26 4.37 -5.17 6.48
C VAL A 26 2.89 -5.41 6.20
N PHE A 27 2.55 -6.03 5.06
CA PHE A 27 1.17 -6.23 4.61
C PHE A 27 0.31 -6.96 5.64
N LEU A 28 0.89 -7.97 6.31
CA LEU A 28 0.21 -8.72 7.37
C LEU A 28 0.05 -7.95 8.68
N SER A 29 0.75 -6.81 8.82
CA SER A 29 0.62 -5.91 9.96
C SER A 29 -0.50 -4.88 9.78
N PHE A 30 -1.04 -4.74 8.57
CA PHE A 30 -2.15 -3.83 8.32
C PHE A 30 -3.47 -4.41 8.83
N ASN A 31 -4.18 -3.62 9.62
CA ASN A 31 -5.48 -3.96 10.16
C ASN A 31 -6.62 -3.41 9.28
N SER A 32 -6.31 -2.44 8.41
CA SER A 32 -7.27 -1.77 7.54
C SER A 32 -6.64 -1.25 6.24
N LEU A 33 -7.49 -0.80 5.30
CA LEU A 33 -7.03 -0.07 4.10
C LEU A 33 -6.38 1.28 4.46
N VAL A 34 -6.75 1.90 5.59
CA VAL A 34 -6.19 3.17 6.05
C VAL A 34 -4.71 3.00 6.44
N ASP A 35 -4.34 1.83 6.97
CA ASP A 35 -2.93 1.54 7.29
C ASP A 35 -2.10 1.42 6.01
N LEU A 36 -2.67 0.78 4.97
CA LEU A 36 -2.05 0.70 3.64
C LEU A 36 -1.94 2.08 2.98
N GLU A 37 -3.00 2.89 3.02
CA GLU A 37 -2.97 4.27 2.50
C GLU A 37 -1.91 5.10 3.22
N SER A 38 -1.85 5.04 4.56
CA SER A 38 -0.86 5.78 5.34
C SER A 38 0.55 5.34 4.98
N TRP A 39 0.78 4.05 4.83
CA TRP A 39 2.09 3.51 4.43
C TRP A 39 2.49 3.94 3.01
N LEU A 40 1.53 3.99 2.07
CA LEU A 40 1.77 4.49 0.71
C LEU A 40 2.13 5.99 0.71
N GLN A 41 1.44 6.79 1.54
CA GLN A 41 1.68 8.23 1.67
C GLN A 41 3.04 8.55 2.30
N GLU A 42 3.62 7.66 3.12
CA GLU A 42 4.98 7.84 3.66
C GLU A 42 6.09 7.65 2.60
N ARG A 43 5.77 7.10 1.42
CA ARG A 43 6.74 6.77 0.36
C ARG A 43 6.58 7.60 -0.93
N LEU A 44 5.54 8.44 -1.01
CA LEU A 44 5.36 9.48 -2.05
C LEU A 44 6.11 10.76 -1.70
#